data_AF-A0A1Q8LWS3-F1
#
_entry.id   AF-A0A1Q8LWS3-F1
#
_cell.length_a   1.000
_cell.length_b   1.000
_cell.length_c   1.000
_cell.angle_alpha   90.00
_cell.angle_beta   90.00
_cell.angle_gamma   90.00
#
_symmetry.space_group_name_H-M   'P 1'
#
loop_
_entity.id
_entity.type
_entity.pdbx_description
1 polymer ?
#
loop_
_entity_poly.entity_id
_entity_poly.type
_entity_poly.pdbx_seq_one_letter_code
_entity_poly.pdbx_strand_id
1 'polypeptide(L)'
;MDHIKYEYENISEAVSEMKRTAGAMLEETESLKREVNQLVGAPDDYTGQSASAYDGKAVELSRQLQAKIEHLNELHRMVQQGAEDVQLQDRAGAGRF
;
A
#
# COMPACT_ATOMS: atom_id res chain seq x y z
N MET A 1 -31.84 -17.43 -10.47
CA MET A 1 -30.41 -17.43 -10.12
C MET A 1 -30.18 -16.14 -9.38
N ASP A 2 -29.68 -16.23 -8.15
CA ASP A 2 -29.36 -15.06 -7.34
C ASP A 2 -28.27 -14.27 -8.08
N HIS A 3 -28.58 -13.06 -8.52
CA HIS A 3 -27.59 -12.19 -9.13
C HIS A 3 -26.63 -11.77 -8.04
N ILE A 4 -25.44 -12.37 -7.99
CA ILE A 4 -24.34 -11.82 -7.22
C ILE A 4 -24.06 -10.45 -7.82
N LYS A 5 -24.60 -9.41 -7.18
CA LYS A 5 -24.33 -8.01 -7.51
C LYS A 5 -22.92 -7.74 -7.01
N TYR A 6 -21.94 -7.96 -7.88
CA TYR A 6 -20.57 -7.62 -7.57
C TYR A 6 -20.46 -6.09 -7.56
N GLU A 7 -20.27 -5.51 -6.37
CA GLU A 7 -20.03 -4.07 -6.19
C GLU A 7 -18.58 -3.74 -6.54
N TYR A 8 -18.21 -3.89 -7.81
CA TYR A 8 -16.85 -3.69 -8.30
C TYR A 8 -16.30 -2.30 -7.96
N GLU A 9 -17.16 -1.28 -7.98
CA GLU A 9 -16.81 0.09 -7.57
C GLU A 9 -16.38 0.13 -6.10
N ASN A 10 -17.12 -0.53 -5.20
CA ASN A 10 -16.80 -0.56 -3.76
C ASN A 10 -15.50 -1.31 -3.47
N ILE A 11 -15.21 -2.39 -4.21
CA ILE A 11 -13.95 -3.13 -4.05
C ILE A 11 -12.77 -2.30 -4.58
N SER A 12 -12.92 -1.66 -5.74
CA SER A 12 -11.88 -0.78 -6.30
C SER A 12 -11.62 0.44 -5.41
N GLU A 13 -12.66 1.01 -4.81
CA GLU A 13 -12.57 2.12 -3.86
C GLU A 13 -11.85 1.69 -2.57
N ALA A 14 -12.22 0.54 -1.99
CA ALA A 14 -11.55 0.00 -0.81
C ALA A 14 -10.05 -0.25 -1.06
N VAL A 15 -9.67 -0.81 -2.21
CA VAL A 15 -8.25 -1.01 -2.55
C VAL A 15 -7.54 0.32 -2.77
N SER A 16 -8.21 1.32 -3.34
CA SER A 16 -7.69 2.67 -3.51
C SER A 16 -7.45 3.37 -2.16
N GLU A 17 -8.35 3.20 -1.19
CA GLU A 17 -8.18 3.69 0.19
C GLU A 17 -7.03 2.99 0.91
N MET A 18 -6.90 1.66 0.76
CA MET A 18 -5.77 0.92 1.32
C MET A 18 -4.44 1.41 0.77
N LYS A 19 -4.36 1.68 -0.54
CA LYS A 19 -3.16 2.27 -1.17
C LYS A 19 -2.86 3.67 -0.63
N ARG A 20 -3.88 4.51 -0.46
CA ARG A 20 -3.72 5.87 0.09
C ARG A 20 -3.21 5.81 1.53
N THR A 21 -3.79 4.95 2.36
CA THR A 21 -3.37 4.73 3.75
C THR A 21 -1.93 4.22 3.81
N ALA A 22 -1.56 3.26 2.97
CA ALA A 22 -0.18 2.76 2.92
C ALA A 22 0.83 3.83 2.49
N GLY A 23 0.47 4.69 1.53
CA GLY A 23 1.29 5.85 1.15
C GLY A 23 1.49 6.83 2.30
N ALA A 24 0.42 7.16 3.03
CA ALA A 24 0.49 8.04 4.20
C ALA A 24 1.38 7.45 5.31
N MET A 25 1.30 6.14 5.57
CA MET A 25 2.16 5.46 6.55
C MET A 25 3.65 5.51 6.16
N LEU A 26 3.97 5.44 4.87
CA LEU A 26 5.35 5.59 4.39
C LEU A 26 5.88 7.00 4.63
N GLU A 27 5.08 8.02 4.29
CA GLU A 27 5.44 9.42 4.53
C GLU A 27 5.64 9.72 6.02
N GLU A 28 4.75 9.21 6.88
CA GLU A 28 4.84 9.34 8.33
C GLU A 28 6.11 8.65 8.87
N THR A 29 6.44 7.47 8.36
CA THR A 29 7.65 6.74 8.76
C THR A 29 8.92 7.50 8.38
N GLU A 30 9.00 8.06 7.18
CA GLU A 30 10.14 8.90 6.77
C GLU A 30 10.19 10.20 7.59
N SER A 31 9.05 10.76 8.00
CA SER A 31 9.01 11.91 8.90
C SER A 31 9.54 11.58 10.29
N LEU A 32 9.08 10.47 10.90
CA LEU A 32 9.56 10.00 12.20
C LEU A 32 11.05 9.70 12.18
N LYS A 33 11.57 9.13 11.10
CA LYS A 33 13.01 8.91 10.91
C LYS A 33 13.78 10.24 10.93
N ARG A 34 13.27 11.28 10.27
CA ARG A 34 13.88 12.62 10.30
C ARG A 34 13.80 13.25 11.69
N GLU A 35 12.67 13.16 12.38
CA GLU A 35 12.51 13.69 13.73
C GLU A 35 13.44 12.99 14.72
N VAL A 36 13.57 11.67 14.64
CA VAL A 36 14.51 10.94 15.48
C VAL A 36 15.93 11.37 15.16
N ASN A 37 16.34 11.45 13.90
CA ASN A 37 17.65 11.99 13.53
C ASN A 37 17.91 13.42 14.03
N GLN A 38 16.86 14.23 14.25
CA GLN A 38 16.99 15.56 14.86
C GLN A 38 17.11 15.50 16.39
N LEU A 39 16.28 14.68 17.06
CA LEU A 39 16.30 14.51 18.53
C LEU A 39 17.60 13.90 19.04
N VAL A 40 18.17 13.04 18.22
CA VAL A 40 19.38 12.28 18.44
C VAL A 40 20.65 13.16 18.42
N GLY A 41 20.54 14.40 17.95
CA GLY A 41 21.67 15.30 17.71
C GLY A 41 22.35 14.99 16.38
N ALA A 42 23.27 15.86 15.95
CA ALA A 42 24.00 15.67 14.70
C ALA A 42 24.60 14.25 14.61
N PRO A 43 24.75 13.66 13.41
CA PRO A 43 25.28 12.30 13.22
C PRO A 43 26.59 12.00 13.96
N ASP A 44 27.33 13.05 14.34
CA ASP A 44 28.59 13.00 15.04
C ASP A 44 28.46 12.80 16.57
N ASP A 45 27.30 13.11 17.17
CA ASP A 45 27.07 12.98 18.63
C ASP A 45 26.40 11.65 19.00
N TYR A 46 25.62 11.06 18.10
CA TYR A 46 24.97 9.77 18.33
C TYR A 46 25.80 8.59 17.86
N THR A 47 26.86 8.35 18.61
CA THR A 47 27.81 7.27 18.31
C THR A 47 27.55 6.08 19.26
N GLY A 48 27.41 4.88 18.70
CA GLY A 48 27.23 3.65 19.49
C GLY A 48 26.33 2.59 18.85
N GLN A 49 26.31 1.39 19.44
CA GLN A 49 25.49 0.26 18.95
C GLN A 49 23.99 0.60 18.85
N SER A 50 23.47 1.44 19.74
CA SER A 50 22.07 1.86 19.78
C SER A 50 21.67 2.69 18.56
N ALA A 51 22.59 3.53 18.05
CA ALA A 51 22.39 4.33 16.84
C ALA A 51 22.26 3.43 15.61
N SER A 52 23.20 2.51 15.43
CA SER A 52 23.22 1.57 14.31
C SER A 52 22.02 0.61 14.33
N ALA A 53 21.58 0.18 15.52
CA ALA A 53 20.39 -0.64 15.67
C ALA A 53 19.11 0.12 15.29
N TYR A 54 19.00 1.40 15.65
CA TYR A 54 17.86 2.23 15.28
C TYR A 54 17.80 2.46 13.76
N ASP A 55 18.91 2.89 13.15
CA ASP A 55 18.98 3.09 11.70
C ASP A 55 18.63 1.82 10.93
N GLY A 56 19.15 0.66 11.38
CA GLY A 56 18.81 -0.64 10.80
C GLY A 56 17.31 -0.93 10.87
N LYS A 57 16.67 -0.65 12.01
CA LYS A 57 15.22 -0.86 12.18
C LYS A 57 14.37 0.12 11.37
N ALA A 58 14.80 1.38 11.25
CA ALA A 58 14.12 2.37 10.42
C ALA A 58 14.19 1.99 8.93
N VAL A 59 15.38 1.57 8.45
CA VAL A 59 15.55 1.08 7.08
C VAL A 59 14.72 -0.18 6.83
N GLU A 60 14.69 -1.12 7.78
CA GLU A 60 13.87 -2.32 7.70
C GLU A 60 12.37 -1.98 7.60
N LEU A 61 11.89 -1.04 8.41
CA LEU A 61 10.50 -0.57 8.39
C LEU A 61 10.14 0.10 7.05
N SER A 62 10.96 1.04 6.55
CA SER A 62 10.74 1.67 5.24
C SER A 62 10.67 0.63 4.13
N ARG A 63 11.56 -0.38 4.15
CA ARG A 63 11.57 -1.46 3.16
C ARG A 63 10.30 -2.32 3.22
N GLN A 64 9.83 -2.65 4.43
CA GLN A 64 8.58 -3.40 4.61
C GLN A 64 7.35 -2.61 4.13
N LEU A 65 7.30 -1.31 4.39
CA LEU A 65 6.22 -0.45 3.91
C LEU A 65 6.23 -0.33 2.38
N GLN A 66 7.40 -0.20 1.77
CA GLN A 66 7.54 -0.14 0.32
C GLN A 66 7.07 -1.44 -0.35
N ALA A 67 7.44 -2.61 0.21
CA ALA A 67 6.95 -3.90 -0.26
C ALA A 67 5.43 -4.04 -0.13
N LYS A 68 4.84 -3.51 0.96
CA LYS A 68 3.37 -3.50 1.14
C LYS A 68 2.68 -2.61 0.11
N ILE A 69 3.24 -1.45 -0.23
CA ILE A 69 2.71 -0.57 -1.29
C ILE A 69 2.75 -1.26 -2.65
N GLU A 70 3.85 -1.94 -2.98
CA GLU A 70 3.96 -2.72 -4.22
C GLU A 70 2.89 -3.82 -4.29
N HIS A 71 2.70 -4.56 -3.19
CA HIS A 71 1.67 -5.60 -3.10
C HIS A 71 0.25 -5.04 -3.28
N LEU A 72 -0.05 -3.87 -2.68
CA LEU A 72 -1.33 -3.20 -2.85
C LEU A 72 -1.55 -2.71 -4.29
N ASN A 73 -0.49 -2.25 -4.97
CA ASN A 73 -0.57 -1.89 -6.38
C ASN A 73 -0.88 -3.10 -7.26
N GLU A 74 -0.32 -4.27 -6.94
CA GLU A 74 -0.61 -5.52 -7.66
C GLU A 74 -2.04 -5.99 -7.42
N LEU A 75 -2.51 -6.00 -6.17
CA LEU A 75 -3.91 -6.28 -5.83
C LEU A 75 -4.88 -5.36 -6.57
N HIS A 76 -4.58 -4.06 -6.64
CA HIS A 76 -5.40 -3.10 -7.39
C HIS A 76 -5.50 -3.47 -8.87
N ARG A 77 -4.39 -3.82 -9.52
CA ARG A 77 -4.39 -4.25 -10.92
C ARG A 77 -5.20 -5.53 -11.12
N MET A 78 -5.04 -6.52 -10.24
CA MET A 78 -5.79 -7.77 -10.33
C MET A 78 -7.30 -7.54 -10.18
N VAL A 79 -7.70 -6.69 -9.24
CA VAL A 79 -9.11 -6.33 -9.03
C VAL A 79 -9.68 -5.58 -10.23
N GLN A 80 -8.95 -4.59 -10.77
CA GLN A 80 -9.38 -3.90 -11.99
C GLN A 80 -9.55 -4.86 -13.17
N GLN A 81 -8.56 -5.72 -13.41
CA GLN A 81 -8.63 -6.69 -14.50
C GLN A 81 -9.81 -7.64 -14.32
N GLY A 82 -10.02 -8.16 -13.11
CA GLY A 82 -11.17 -9.03 -12.82
C GLY A 82 -12.52 -8.33 -13.01
N ALA A 83 -12.61 -7.04 -12.65
CA ALA A 83 -13.82 -6.25 -12.87
C ALA A 83 -14.09 -6.04 -14.38
N GLU A 84 -13.05 -5.74 -15.16
CA GLU A 84 -13.14 -5.60 -16.62
C GLU A 84 -13.57 -6.92 -17.29
N ASP A 85 -12.95 -8.04 -16.89
CA ASP A 85 -13.22 -9.37 -17.45
C ASP A 85 -14.66 -9.80 -17.19
N VAL A 86 -15.19 -9.57 -15.99
CA VAL A 86 -16.59 -9.90 -15.69
C VAL A 86 -17.55 -8.94 -16.38
N GLN A 87 -17.25 -7.64 -16.44
CA GLN A 87 -18.07 -6.69 -17.19
C GLN A 87 -18.15 -7.05 -18.69
N LEU A 88 -17.05 -7.55 -19.27
CA LEU A 88 -17.02 -8.07 -20.63
C LEU A 88 -17.88 -9.34 -20.79
N GLN A 89 -17.79 -10.28 -19.84
CA GLN A 89 -18.63 -11.48 -19.84
C GLN A 89 -20.12 -11.16 -19.73
N ASP A 90 -20.50 -10.23 -18.84
CA ASP A 90 -21.89 -9.81 -18.66
C ASP A 90 -22.44 -9.15 -19.94
N ARG A 91 -21.66 -8.29 -20.58
CA ARG A 91 -22.04 -7.69 -21.88
C ARG A 91 -22.19 -8.74 -22.98
N ALA A 92 -21.29 -9.71 -23.04
CA ALA A 92 -21.35 -10.79 -24.04
C ALA A 92 -22.52 -11.76 -23.79
N GLY A 93 -22.86 -12.02 -22.52
CA GLY A 93 -24.00 -12.83 -22.11
C GLY A 93 -25.35 -12.14 -22.32
N ALA A 94 -25.42 -10.83 -22.07
CA ALA A 94 -26.63 -10.02 -22.28
C ALA A 94 -27.01 -9.87 -23.76
N GLY A 95 -26.03 -9.91 -24.68
CA GLY A 95 -26.28 -9.88 -26.13
C GLY A 95 -26.73 -11.21 -26.75
N ARG A 96 -26.85 -12.28 -25.94
CA ARG A 96 -27.28 -13.62 -26.39
C ARG A 96 -28.73 -13.96 -26.07
N PHE A 97 -29.53 -12.99 -25.60
CA PHE A 97 -30.97 -13.12 -25.42
C PHE A 97 -31.73 -12.10 -26.25
#